data_AF-A0A429ZXL9-F1
#
_entry.id   AF-A0A429ZXL9-F1
#
_cell.length_a   1.000
_cell.length_b   1.000
_cell.length_c   1.000
_cell.angle_alpha   90.00
_cell.angle_beta   90.00
_cell.angle_gamma   90.00
#
_symmetry.space_group_name_H-M   'P 1'
#
loop_
_entity.id
_entity.type
_entity.pdbx_description
1 polymer ?
#
loop_
_entity_poly.entity_id
_entity_poly.type
_entity_poly.pdbx_seq_one_letter_code
_entity_poly.pdbx_strand_id
1 'polypeptide(L)'
;MIFNEALYKKDNEDNGVLLTPQQIKEHPDFISIRELLYCPEIGCSARLIYTNRMPKGFLKAISIQDHSAECWHHTDQEKERQAKKRILANGPLTDEGIKTKKKGLEKFLLGHLSPSNTTDTKPNNGSDKTKTPPRTINSDNPSETIVVVDPGNSSGVSENELDPGFKRKEPPYYSYAINELSSKHSNKNIKTFAEIKDIMVNDYSVYLTASYNDTAVTFILTEDFFSGINRDQTITFLKDIVTFSKQQTVYLAVLCQSNVIKPSAIKLYVHDIRNLSFYIEKRFFHSITDATAYINHSHGQ
;
A
#
# COMPACT_ATOMS: atom_id res chain seq x y z
N MET A 1 0.68 14.34 16.42
CA MET A 1 1.61 15.47 16.34
C MET A 1 2.54 15.25 15.14
N ILE A 2 2.70 16.26 14.29
CA ILE A 2 3.57 16.23 13.10
C ILE A 2 4.78 17.12 13.39
N PHE A 3 5.97 16.69 12.99
CA PHE A 3 7.23 17.41 13.20
C PHE A 3 7.79 17.90 11.86
N ASN A 4 8.40 19.09 11.85
CA ASN A 4 9.01 19.70 10.67
C ASN A 4 10.47 19.23 10.47
N GLU A 5 11.10 18.78 11.54
CA GLU A 5 12.48 18.30 11.57
C GLU A 5 12.64 17.22 12.64
N ALA A 6 13.69 16.41 12.49
CA ALA A 6 14.08 15.39 13.45
C ALA A 6 15.58 15.50 13.70
N LEU A 7 15.99 15.24 14.94
CA LEU A 7 17.39 15.07 15.27
C LEU A 7 17.84 13.68 14.85
N TYR A 8 18.81 13.59 13.94
CA TYR A 8 19.50 12.35 13.61
C TYR A 8 20.76 12.21 14.45
N LYS A 9 20.82 11.17 15.28
CA LYS A 9 21.97 10.88 16.15
C LYS A 9 22.41 9.44 15.89
N LYS A 10 23.66 9.25 15.44
CA LYS A 10 24.26 7.91 15.30
C LYS A 10 24.74 7.45 16.68
N ASP A 11 24.67 6.14 16.94
CA ASP A 11 25.16 5.59 18.22
C ASP A 11 26.62 6.05 18.45
N ASN A 12 26.88 6.72 19.59
CA ASN A 12 28.15 7.34 20.02
C ASN A 12 28.52 8.75 19.50
N GLU A 13 27.64 9.50 18.83
CA GLU A 13 27.93 10.91 18.47
C GLU A 13 27.09 11.88 19.30
N ASP A 14 27.70 12.74 20.13
CA ASP A 14 26.94 13.65 21.00
C ASP A 14 26.22 14.80 20.28
N ASN A 15 26.66 15.13 19.06
CA ASN A 15 26.07 16.18 18.24
C ASN A 15 25.28 15.56 17.09
N GLY A 16 23.96 15.49 17.25
CA GLY A 16 23.05 15.08 16.16
C GLY A 16 22.84 16.18 15.13
N VAL A 17 22.41 15.81 13.93
CA VAL A 17 22.08 16.73 12.83
C VAL A 17 20.57 16.86 12.69
N LEU A 18 20.05 18.08 12.57
CA LEU A 18 18.63 18.29 12.28
C LEU A 18 18.34 18.02 10.80
N LEU A 19 17.38 17.14 10.53
CA LEU A 19 16.97 16.76 9.20
C LEU A 19 15.47 16.99 9.00
N THR A 20 15.13 17.65 7.89
CA THR A 20 13.75 17.78 7.41
C THR A 20 13.26 16.48 6.76
N PRO A 21 11.93 16.26 6.64
CA PRO A 21 11.36 15.12 5.92
C PRO A 21 11.94 14.93 4.51
N GLN A 22 12.22 16.03 3.80
CA GLN A 22 12.79 15.97 2.46
C GLN A 22 14.25 15.51 2.47
N GLN A 23 15.08 16.05 3.37
CA GLN A 23 16.47 15.62 3.53
C GLN A 23 16.56 14.15 3.97
N ILE A 24 15.65 13.69 4.84
CA ILE A 24 15.56 12.28 5.23
C ILE A 24 15.26 11.43 3.99
N LYS A 25 14.25 11.82 3.19
CA LYS A 25 13.85 11.09 1.98
C LYS A 25 14.97 10.96 0.94
N GLU A 26 15.79 12.00 0.80
CA GLU A 26 16.87 12.09 -0.19
C GLU A 26 18.21 11.54 0.32
N HIS A 27 18.28 11.11 1.59
CA HIS A 27 19.54 10.67 2.19
C HIS A 27 20.01 9.31 1.63
N PRO A 28 21.31 9.15 1.29
CA PRO A 28 21.87 7.87 0.79
C PRO A 28 21.58 6.67 1.71
N ASP A 29 21.73 6.88 3.02
CA ASP A 29 21.44 5.88 4.07
C ASP A 29 20.03 6.00 4.67
N PHE A 30 19.01 6.25 3.85
CA PHE A 30 17.62 6.44 4.30
C PHE A 30 17.14 5.37 5.31
N ILE A 31 17.51 4.11 5.09
CA ILE A 31 17.12 2.99 5.95
C ILE A 31 17.64 3.19 7.38
N SER A 32 18.92 3.51 7.52
CA SER A 32 19.60 3.69 8.80
C SER A 32 19.10 4.96 9.50
N ILE A 33 18.91 6.04 8.74
CA ILE A 33 18.40 7.30 9.28
C ILE A 33 17.02 7.15 9.87
N ARG A 34 16.10 6.46 9.18
CA ARG A 34 14.71 6.31 9.65
C ARG A 34 14.61 5.67 11.04
N GLU A 35 15.59 4.87 11.42
CA GLU A 35 15.64 4.20 12.71
C GLU A 35 16.26 5.07 13.81
N LEU A 36 16.93 6.17 13.47
CA LEU A 36 17.68 7.02 14.39
C LEU A 36 17.17 8.47 14.39
N LEU A 37 15.86 8.64 14.23
CA LEU A 37 15.19 9.95 14.27
C LEU A 37 14.65 10.22 15.68
N TYR A 38 15.02 11.35 16.25
CA TYR A 38 14.66 11.79 17.58
C TYR A 38 13.99 13.16 17.56
N CYS A 39 13.35 13.50 18.68
CA CYS A 39 12.81 14.82 18.91
C CYS A 39 13.93 15.88 18.77
N PRO A 40 13.67 17.01 18.10
CA PRO A 40 14.66 18.08 17.95
C PRO A 40 14.93 18.84 19.26
N GLU A 41 14.08 18.69 20.27
CA GLU A 41 14.20 19.38 21.55
C GLU A 41 15.41 18.87 22.36
N ILE A 42 16.16 19.81 22.94
CA ILE A 42 17.35 19.50 23.74
C ILE A 42 16.93 18.67 24.95
N GLY A 43 17.63 17.55 25.19
CA GLY A 43 17.35 16.65 26.31
C GLY A 43 16.13 15.73 26.11
N CYS A 44 15.47 15.76 24.96
CA CYS A 44 14.36 14.86 24.65
C CYS A 44 14.83 13.63 23.87
N SER A 45 14.73 12.44 24.47
CA SER A 45 15.13 11.17 23.83
C SER A 45 14.00 10.46 23.07
N ALA A 46 12.85 11.11 22.89
CA ALA A 46 11.70 10.51 22.21
C ALA A 46 11.99 10.29 20.72
N ARG A 47 11.68 9.09 20.21
CA ARG A 47 11.89 8.77 18.79
C ARG A 47 10.73 9.24 17.93
N LEU A 48 11.06 9.60 16.70
CA LEU A 48 10.14 9.97 15.64
C LEU A 48 10.10 8.89 14.56
N ILE A 49 8.98 8.78 13.86
CA ILE A 49 8.78 7.92 12.70
C ILE A 49 8.61 8.80 11.47
N TYR A 50 9.45 8.59 10.47
CA TYR A 50 9.23 9.11 9.12
C TYR A 50 8.20 8.24 8.38
N THR A 51 7.14 8.86 7.86
CA THR A 51 6.04 8.21 7.14
C THR A 51 5.95 8.74 5.71
N ASN A 52 6.09 7.87 4.72
CA ASN A 52 6.08 8.23 3.29
C ASN A 52 4.66 8.18 2.65
N ARG A 53 3.59 8.46 3.42
CA ARG A 53 2.19 8.32 2.93
C ARG A 53 1.66 9.54 2.16
N MET A 54 2.46 10.61 2.08
CA MET A 54 2.15 11.89 1.44
C MET A 54 3.32 12.26 0.51
N PRO A 55 3.13 13.09 -0.53
CA PRO A 55 4.17 13.37 -1.54
C PRO A 55 5.53 13.82 -0.98
N LYS A 56 5.54 14.52 0.18
CA LYS A 56 6.76 15.01 0.85
C LYS A 56 7.22 14.18 2.07
N GLY A 57 6.52 13.09 2.39
CA GLY A 57 6.66 12.40 3.67
C GLY A 57 6.34 13.31 4.87
N PHE A 58 6.29 12.76 6.07
CA PHE A 58 6.16 13.56 7.30
C PHE A 58 6.71 12.79 8.51
N LEU A 59 7.08 13.54 9.55
CA LEU A 59 7.58 13.00 10.81
C LEU A 59 6.45 13.00 11.85
N LYS A 60 6.37 11.95 12.65
CA LYS A 60 5.41 11.84 13.76
C LYS A 60 6.02 11.15 14.96
N ALA A 61 5.57 11.49 16.17
CA ALA A 61 5.98 10.81 17.40
C ALA A 61 5.54 9.33 17.42
N ILE A 62 6.35 8.48 18.07
CA ILE A 62 5.94 7.12 18.41
C ILE A 62 4.89 7.19 19.51
N SER A 63 3.70 6.65 19.25
CA SER A 63 2.55 6.67 20.18
C SER A 63 2.76 6.03 21.56
N ILE A 64 3.91 5.39 21.82
CA ILE A 64 4.26 4.63 23.05
C ILE A 64 5.44 5.30 23.78
N GLN A 65 6.20 6.16 23.10
CA GLN A 65 7.31 6.86 23.74
C GLN A 65 6.84 8.26 24.08
N ASP A 66 6.84 8.56 25.37
CA ASP A 66 6.55 9.90 25.84
C ASP A 66 7.78 10.78 25.69
N HIS A 67 7.52 12.06 25.40
CA HIS A 67 8.54 13.08 25.45
C HIS A 67 8.91 13.33 26.92
N SER A 68 10.13 13.81 27.18
CA SER A 68 10.54 14.25 28.52
C SER A 68 9.57 15.30 29.07
N ALA A 69 9.38 15.36 30.40
CA ALA A 69 8.44 16.28 31.04
C ALA A 69 8.69 17.76 30.69
N GLU A 70 9.94 18.12 30.41
CA GLU A 70 10.37 19.47 30.03
C GLU A 70 10.22 19.75 28.52
N CYS A 71 9.87 18.74 27.72
CA CYS A 71 9.70 18.91 26.28
C CYS A 71 8.37 19.60 25.98
N TRP A 72 8.39 20.60 25.09
CA TRP A 72 7.19 21.27 24.59
C TRP A 72 6.13 20.32 24.02
N HIS A 73 6.56 19.14 23.56
CA HIS A 73 5.71 18.12 22.96
C HIS A 73 5.22 17.06 23.97
N HIS A 74 5.51 17.22 25.26
CA HIS A 74 4.99 16.37 26.32
C HIS A 74 3.46 16.46 26.39
N THR A 75 2.81 15.32 26.61
CA THR A 75 1.37 15.25 26.79
C THR A 75 1.05 14.33 27.96
N ASP A 76 0.49 14.87 29.03
CA ASP A 76 0.06 14.15 30.26
C ASP A 76 -1.16 13.23 30.08
N GLN A 77 -1.49 12.82 28.85
CA GLN A 77 -2.63 11.95 28.62
C GLN A 77 -2.24 10.48 28.78
N GLU A 78 -2.75 9.84 29.83
CA GLU A 78 -2.86 8.38 29.90
C GLU A 78 -3.62 7.88 28.66
N LYS A 79 -2.88 7.30 27.72
CA LYS A 79 -3.47 6.68 26.53
C LYS A 79 -3.99 5.30 26.93
N GLU A 80 -5.19 5.23 27.48
CA GLU A 80 -5.89 3.95 27.62
C GLU A 80 -6.05 3.31 26.24
N ARG A 81 -5.30 2.24 25.99
CA ARG A 81 -5.45 1.43 24.79
C ARG A 81 -6.42 0.32 25.10
N GLN A 82 -7.64 0.43 24.60
CA GLN A 82 -8.50 -0.74 24.47
C GLN A 82 -7.79 -1.78 23.61
N ALA A 83 -7.44 -2.92 24.21
CA ALA A 83 -6.88 -4.05 23.50
C ALA A 83 -7.94 -4.60 22.54
N LYS A 84 -7.83 -4.28 21.25
CA LYS A 84 -8.72 -4.83 20.23
C LYS A 84 -8.25 -6.22 19.84
N LYS A 85 -9.05 -7.24 20.11
CA LYS A 85 -8.81 -8.60 19.62
C LYS A 85 -8.96 -8.58 18.10
N ARG A 86 -7.96 -9.06 17.36
CA ARG A 86 -8.03 -9.18 15.90
C ARG A 86 -8.14 -10.64 15.53
N ILE A 87 -9.15 -10.98 14.73
CA ILE A 87 -9.29 -12.30 14.11
C ILE A 87 -8.87 -12.15 12.66
N LEU A 88 -7.96 -13.01 12.19
CA LEU A 88 -7.62 -13.10 10.77
C LEU A 88 -8.62 -14.04 10.10
N ALA A 89 -9.27 -13.56 9.05
CA ALA A 89 -10.20 -14.35 8.26
C ALA A 89 -9.72 -14.45 6.83
N ASN A 90 -10.00 -15.59 6.20
CA ASN A 90 -9.79 -15.73 4.77
C ASN A 90 -11.02 -15.21 4.02
N GLY A 91 -10.81 -14.49 2.92
CA GLY A 91 -11.89 -14.00 2.08
C GLY A 91 -11.45 -12.94 1.07
N PRO A 92 -12.31 -12.65 0.07
CA PRO A 92 -12.03 -11.58 -0.89
C PRO A 92 -12.15 -10.20 -0.23
N LEU A 93 -11.63 -9.17 -0.88
CA LEU A 93 -11.94 -7.78 -0.49
C LEU A 93 -13.41 -7.45 -0.81
N THR A 94 -13.98 -6.49 -0.09
CA THR A 94 -15.31 -5.94 -0.43
C THR A 94 -15.22 -5.11 -1.72
N ASP A 95 -16.35 -4.95 -2.43
CA ASP A 95 -16.38 -4.10 -3.63
C ASP A 95 -15.99 -2.65 -3.34
N GLU A 96 -16.46 -2.10 -2.21
CA GLU A 96 -16.09 -0.74 -1.76
C GLU A 96 -14.60 -0.64 -1.43
N GLY A 97 -14.05 -1.68 -0.81
CA GLY A 97 -12.64 -1.83 -0.52
C GLY A 97 -11.75 -1.85 -1.74
N ILE A 98 -12.09 -2.69 -2.71
CA ILE A 98 -11.43 -2.76 -4.01
C ILE A 98 -11.48 -1.40 -4.70
N LYS A 99 -12.65 -0.77 -4.76
CA LYS A 99 -12.84 0.56 -5.36
C LYS A 99 -11.94 1.61 -4.70
N THR A 100 -11.88 1.62 -3.36
CA THR A 100 -11.02 2.54 -2.60
C THR A 100 -9.54 2.28 -2.86
N LYS A 101 -9.12 1.02 -2.88
CA LYS A 101 -7.72 0.64 -3.14
C LYS A 101 -7.31 0.97 -4.57
N LYS A 102 -8.19 0.76 -5.56
CA LYS A 102 -7.98 1.11 -6.98
C LYS A 102 -7.79 2.60 -7.19
N LYS A 103 -8.61 3.45 -6.57
CA LYS A 103 -8.39 4.91 -6.61
C LYS A 103 -7.01 5.31 -6.07
N GLY A 104 -6.57 4.64 -4.99
CA GLY A 104 -5.23 4.86 -4.44
C GLY A 104 -4.11 4.35 -5.36
N LEU A 105 -4.34 3.24 -6.05
CA LEU A 105 -3.43 2.63 -7.01
C LEU A 105 -3.27 3.47 -8.29
N GLU A 106 -4.38 4.01 -8.81
CA GLU A 106 -4.39 4.96 -9.93
C GLU A 106 -3.58 6.21 -9.59
N LYS A 107 -3.86 6.85 -8.45
CA LYS A 107 -3.08 8.01 -7.98
C LYS A 107 -1.59 7.69 -7.84
N PHE A 108 -1.27 6.50 -7.36
CA PHE A 108 0.11 6.05 -7.18
C PHE A 108 0.85 5.92 -8.52
N LEU A 109 0.24 5.27 -9.51
CA LEU A 109 0.78 5.15 -10.87
C LEU A 109 0.94 6.53 -11.52
N LEU A 110 -0.12 7.35 -11.52
CA LEU A 110 -0.08 8.67 -12.16
C LEU A 110 0.97 9.59 -11.55
N GLY A 111 1.19 9.50 -10.23
CA GLY A 111 2.25 10.24 -9.56
C GLY A 111 3.67 9.85 -10.00
N HIS A 112 3.86 8.66 -10.58
CA HIS A 112 5.15 8.21 -11.13
C HIS A 112 5.28 8.51 -12.62
N LEU A 113 4.19 8.39 -13.41
CA LEU A 113 4.22 8.63 -14.85
C LEU A 113 4.17 10.11 -15.22
N SER A 114 3.45 10.89 -14.44
CA SER A 114 3.27 12.33 -14.64
C SER A 114 3.48 13.03 -13.29
N PRO A 115 4.74 13.19 -12.85
CA PRO A 115 5.06 14.02 -11.70
C PRO A 115 4.80 15.49 -12.07
N SER A 116 3.52 15.87 -12.13
CA SER A 116 3.13 17.26 -12.23
C SER A 116 3.69 17.99 -11.00
N ASN A 117 4.20 19.21 -11.20
CA ASN A 117 4.50 20.18 -10.15
C ASN A 117 3.20 20.64 -9.44
N THR A 118 2.37 19.71 -8.97
CA THR A 118 1.18 20.01 -8.20
C THR A 118 1.59 20.29 -6.76
N THR A 119 2.13 21.49 -6.57
CA THR A 119 2.16 22.21 -5.30
C THR A 119 0.77 22.59 -4.77
N ASP A 120 -0.31 22.16 -5.42
CA ASP A 120 -1.68 22.46 -5.00
C ASP A 120 -2.46 21.19 -4.66
N THR A 121 -1.99 20.44 -3.66
CA THR A 121 -3.00 19.91 -2.74
C THR A 121 -3.38 21.07 -1.85
N LYS A 122 -4.39 21.85 -2.24
CA LYS A 122 -5.08 22.73 -1.29
C LYS A 122 -5.30 21.89 -0.02
N PRO A 123 -4.87 22.34 1.17
CA PRO A 123 -5.31 21.69 2.39
C PRO A 123 -6.82 21.64 2.27
N ASN A 124 -7.39 20.43 2.33
CA ASN A 124 -8.82 20.26 2.32
C ASN A 124 -9.31 21.13 3.49
N ASN A 125 -9.92 22.28 3.18
CA ASN A 125 -10.46 23.18 4.18
C ASN A 125 -11.25 22.30 5.12
N GLY A 126 -10.86 22.30 6.40
CA GLY A 126 -11.49 21.50 7.41
C GLY A 126 -12.99 21.77 7.33
N SER A 127 -13.75 20.80 6.83
CA SER A 127 -15.14 20.71 7.21
C SER A 127 -15.09 20.59 8.72
N ASP A 128 -15.52 21.65 9.39
CA ASP A 128 -15.61 21.80 10.83
C ASP A 128 -16.34 20.55 11.34
N LYS A 129 -15.58 19.53 11.75
CA LYS A 129 -16.14 18.39 12.45
C LYS A 129 -16.43 18.95 13.82
N THR A 130 -17.69 19.36 14.01
CA THR A 130 -18.31 19.56 15.31
C THR A 130 -17.71 18.53 16.26
N LYS A 131 -16.90 19.01 17.21
CA LYS A 131 -16.31 18.19 18.27
C LYS A 131 -17.47 17.49 18.96
N THR A 132 -17.69 16.21 18.64
CA THR A 132 -18.61 15.39 19.41
C THR A 132 -18.05 15.40 20.84
N PRO A 133 -18.83 15.77 21.86
CA PRO A 133 -18.34 15.76 23.23
C PRO A 133 -17.84 14.35 23.57
N PRO A 134 -16.80 14.23 24.41
CA PRO A 134 -16.27 12.94 24.80
C PRO A 134 -17.41 12.16 25.45
N ARG A 135 -17.76 11.00 24.86
CA ARG A 135 -18.62 10.03 25.54
C ARG A 135 -17.91 9.63 26.82
N THR A 136 -18.53 9.91 27.97
CA THR A 136 -18.29 9.16 29.20
C THR A 136 -18.63 7.70 28.89
N ILE A 137 -17.63 6.83 28.83
CA ILE A 137 -17.82 5.40 28.55
C ILE A 137 -17.73 4.68 29.89
N ASN A 138 -18.85 4.10 30.32
CA ASN A 138 -18.89 3.14 31.42
C ASN A 138 -17.99 1.94 31.10
N SER A 139 -17.27 1.48 32.12
CA SER A 139 -16.22 0.45 32.14
C SER A 139 -16.69 -0.99 31.84
N ASP A 140 -17.82 -1.18 31.15
CA ASP A 140 -18.45 -2.51 31.01
C ASP A 140 -18.55 -3.05 29.57
N ASN A 141 -17.84 -2.47 28.60
CA ASN A 141 -17.86 -3.00 27.22
C ASN A 141 -16.71 -3.99 26.95
N PRO A 142 -17.01 -5.23 26.54
CA PRO A 142 -15.98 -6.22 26.21
C PRO A 142 -15.21 -5.80 24.95
N SER A 143 -13.93 -6.16 24.92
CA SER A 143 -12.97 -5.91 23.84
C SER A 143 -13.59 -6.03 22.43
N GLU A 144 -13.68 -4.90 21.71
CA GLU A 144 -14.20 -4.84 20.34
C GLU A 144 -13.32 -5.71 19.41
N THR A 145 -13.89 -6.83 18.93
CA THR A 145 -13.19 -7.77 18.05
C THR A 145 -13.29 -7.30 16.60
N ILE A 146 -12.14 -7.17 15.92
CA ILE A 146 -12.06 -6.75 14.51
C ILE A 146 -11.61 -7.93 13.66
N VAL A 147 -12.34 -8.21 12.59
CA VAL A 147 -11.95 -9.21 11.60
C VAL A 147 -11.11 -8.55 10.51
N VAL A 148 -9.89 -9.04 10.30
CA VAL A 148 -9.01 -8.62 9.21
C VAL A 148 -9.01 -9.71 8.14
N VAL A 149 -9.53 -9.38 6.97
CA VAL A 149 -9.59 -10.32 5.83
C VAL A 149 -8.26 -10.34 5.10
N ASP A 150 -7.69 -11.50 4.80
CA ASP A 150 -6.44 -11.65 4.05
C ASP A 150 -6.60 -12.65 2.88
N PRO A 151 -6.68 -12.17 1.62
CA PRO A 151 -7.07 -12.99 0.46
C PRO A 151 -6.16 -14.18 0.11
N GLY A 152 -4.97 -14.29 0.70
CA GLY A 152 -4.04 -15.40 0.46
C GLY A 152 -3.70 -16.20 1.71
N ASN A 153 -4.37 -15.95 2.84
CA ASN A 153 -4.11 -16.70 4.07
C ASN A 153 -5.04 -17.91 4.16
N SER A 154 -4.53 -19.08 3.77
CA SER A 154 -5.24 -20.36 3.88
C SER A 154 -5.46 -20.85 5.32
N SER A 155 -4.83 -20.19 6.31
CA SER A 155 -4.90 -20.57 7.74
C SER A 155 -5.86 -19.71 8.56
N GLY A 156 -6.60 -18.79 7.93
CA GLY A 156 -7.60 -17.94 8.58
C GLY A 156 -8.92 -18.68 8.84
N VAL A 157 -9.69 -18.18 9.81
CA VAL A 157 -11.08 -18.61 10.04
C VAL A 157 -11.90 -18.28 8.79
N SER A 158 -12.79 -19.18 8.35
CA SER A 158 -13.65 -18.92 7.19
C SER A 158 -14.58 -17.75 7.49
N GLU A 159 -14.84 -16.86 6.52
CA GLU A 159 -15.76 -15.72 6.73
C GLU A 159 -17.16 -16.19 7.19
N ASN A 160 -17.55 -17.41 6.82
CA ASN A 160 -18.81 -18.05 7.21
C ASN A 160 -18.87 -18.50 8.69
N GLU A 161 -17.72 -18.56 9.38
CA GLU A 161 -17.61 -18.95 10.78
C GLU A 161 -17.60 -17.75 11.74
N LEU A 162 -17.80 -16.54 11.21
CA LEU A 162 -17.79 -15.29 11.98
C LEU A 162 -19.21 -14.77 12.22
N ASP A 163 -19.50 -14.37 13.46
CA ASP A 163 -20.78 -13.75 13.80
C ASP A 163 -21.03 -12.46 12.97
N PRO A 164 -22.26 -12.23 12.49
CA PRO A 164 -22.61 -11.07 11.66
C PRO A 164 -22.45 -9.70 12.36
N GLY A 165 -22.13 -9.67 13.66
CA GLY A 165 -21.92 -8.45 14.45
C GLY A 165 -20.48 -7.89 14.43
N PHE A 166 -19.51 -8.57 13.81
CA PHE A 166 -18.12 -8.10 13.81
C PHE A 166 -17.87 -6.95 12.83
N LYS A 167 -17.13 -5.93 13.27
CA LYS A 167 -16.63 -4.87 12.37
C LYS A 167 -15.53 -5.43 11.47
N ARG A 168 -15.85 -5.55 10.17
CA ARG A 168 -14.90 -5.93 9.13
C ARG A 168 -13.89 -4.82 8.86
N LYS A 169 -12.62 -5.19 8.79
CA LYS A 169 -11.54 -4.29 8.40
C LYS A 169 -10.72 -4.94 7.28
N GLU A 170 -10.51 -4.18 6.22
CA GLU A 170 -9.67 -4.65 5.13
C GLU A 170 -8.18 -4.56 5.44
N PRO A 171 -7.35 -5.44 4.85
CA PRO A 171 -5.93 -5.45 5.10
C PRO A 171 -5.29 -4.20 4.48
N PRO A 172 -4.24 -3.64 5.09
CA PRO A 172 -3.52 -2.54 4.48
C PRO A 172 -2.79 -3.03 3.23
N TYR A 173 -2.88 -2.27 2.14
CA TYR A 173 -2.04 -2.49 0.96
C TYR A 173 -1.05 -1.34 0.86
N TYR A 174 0.23 -1.67 0.86
CA TYR A 174 1.33 -0.71 0.85
C TYR A 174 1.74 -0.38 -0.58
N SER A 175 1.88 0.90 -0.89
CA SER A 175 2.32 1.35 -2.21
C SER A 175 3.84 1.28 -2.32
N TYR A 176 4.31 0.46 -3.26
CA TYR A 176 5.72 0.34 -3.60
C TYR A 176 5.85 0.12 -5.11
N ALA A 177 6.70 0.90 -5.77
CA ALA A 177 7.09 0.61 -7.15
C ALA A 177 7.97 -0.65 -7.14
N ILE A 178 7.99 -1.41 -8.24
CA ILE A 178 8.70 -2.70 -8.23
C ILE A 178 10.21 -2.57 -7.97
N ASN A 179 10.83 -1.47 -8.39
CA ASN A 179 12.24 -1.14 -8.11
C ASN A 179 12.51 -0.78 -6.64
N GLU A 180 11.48 -0.55 -5.82
CA GLU A 180 11.61 -0.30 -4.37
C GLU A 180 11.49 -1.60 -3.54
N LEU A 181 11.15 -2.73 -4.18
CA LEU A 181 10.91 -3.98 -3.48
C LEU A 181 12.21 -4.64 -3.04
N SER A 182 12.18 -5.21 -1.83
CA SER A 182 13.31 -5.92 -1.21
C SER A 182 12.77 -6.98 -0.27
N SER A 183 13.66 -7.77 0.33
CA SER A 183 13.28 -8.81 1.30
C SER A 183 12.43 -8.29 2.47
N LYS A 184 12.59 -7.00 2.86
CA LYS A 184 11.78 -6.34 3.89
C LYS A 184 10.31 -6.19 3.53
N HIS A 185 9.98 -6.33 2.25
CA HIS A 185 8.62 -6.24 1.73
C HIS A 185 7.93 -7.60 1.62
N SER A 186 8.60 -8.70 2.00
CA SER A 186 8.03 -10.05 2.01
C SER A 186 6.80 -10.18 2.92
N ASN A 187 5.87 -11.07 2.55
CA ASN A 187 4.64 -11.38 3.28
C ASN A 187 3.74 -10.14 3.48
N LYS A 188 3.69 -9.26 2.47
CA LYS A 188 2.86 -8.05 2.48
C LYS A 188 1.91 -7.99 1.31
N ASN A 189 0.75 -7.38 1.59
CA ASN A 189 -0.18 -6.86 0.59
C ASN A 189 0.40 -5.58 -0.05
N ILE A 190 0.60 -5.59 -1.36
CA ILE A 190 1.32 -4.56 -2.12
C ILE A 190 0.42 -3.98 -3.22
N LYS A 191 0.41 -2.65 -3.34
CA LYS A 191 -0.02 -1.90 -4.51
C LYS A 191 1.23 -1.59 -5.32
N THR A 192 1.29 -2.05 -6.55
CA THR A 192 2.43 -1.80 -7.42
C THR A 192 1.98 -1.65 -8.86
N PHE A 193 2.91 -1.30 -9.74
CA PHE A 193 2.68 -1.23 -11.16
C PHE A 193 3.96 -1.58 -11.92
N ALA A 194 3.79 -2.03 -13.17
CA ALA A 194 4.89 -2.31 -14.09
C ALA A 194 4.39 -2.31 -15.53
N GLU A 195 5.27 -2.07 -16.48
CA GLU A 195 4.96 -2.17 -17.91
C GLU A 195 4.91 -3.64 -18.34
N ILE A 196 3.80 -4.07 -18.95
CA ILE A 196 3.58 -5.46 -19.39
C ILE A 196 4.51 -5.79 -20.55
N LYS A 197 5.19 -6.94 -20.47
CA LYS A 197 6.12 -7.42 -21.51
C LYS A 197 5.66 -8.71 -22.16
N ASP A 198 5.27 -9.70 -21.37
CA ASP A 198 4.88 -11.00 -21.91
C ASP A 198 3.91 -11.75 -21.00
N ILE A 199 3.25 -12.77 -21.56
CA ILE A 199 2.41 -13.73 -20.84
C ILE A 199 2.84 -15.16 -21.14
N MET A 200 3.10 -15.92 -20.09
CA MET A 200 3.34 -17.35 -20.16
C MET A 200 2.17 -18.08 -19.51
N VAL A 201 1.60 -19.03 -20.23
CA VAL A 201 0.49 -19.87 -19.76
C VAL A 201 0.98 -21.30 -19.71
N ASN A 202 0.95 -21.89 -18.52
CA ASN A 202 1.15 -23.31 -18.31
C ASN A 202 -0.20 -23.94 -17.92
N ASP A 203 -0.28 -25.26 -17.94
CA ASP A 203 -1.51 -26.02 -17.65
C ASP A 203 -2.22 -25.55 -16.37
N TYR A 204 -1.46 -25.15 -15.34
CA TYR A 204 -1.98 -24.78 -14.03
C TYR A 204 -1.79 -23.31 -13.65
N SER A 205 -1.02 -22.51 -14.40
CA SER A 205 -0.62 -21.18 -13.94
C SER A 205 -0.43 -20.18 -15.07
N VAL A 206 -0.80 -18.94 -14.81
CA VAL A 206 -0.61 -17.82 -15.74
C VAL A 206 0.37 -16.84 -15.12
N TYR A 207 1.41 -16.50 -15.88
CA TYR A 207 2.49 -15.62 -15.49
C TYR A 207 2.53 -14.40 -16.41
N LEU A 208 2.40 -13.21 -15.84
CA LEU A 208 2.62 -11.96 -16.56
C LEU A 208 4.01 -11.43 -16.19
N THR A 209 4.88 -11.29 -17.18
CA THR A 209 6.17 -10.63 -16.99
C THR A 209 6.02 -9.15 -17.30
N ALA A 210 6.62 -8.33 -16.44
CA ALA A 210 6.54 -6.89 -16.54
C ALA A 210 7.83 -6.25 -16.03
N SER A 211 8.06 -4.98 -16.35
CA SER A 211 9.25 -4.25 -15.90
C SER A 211 8.99 -2.78 -15.65
N TYR A 212 9.82 -2.15 -14.84
CA TYR A 212 9.81 -0.72 -14.57
C TYR A 212 11.19 -0.31 -14.05
N ASN A 213 11.79 0.73 -14.64
CA ASN A 213 13.15 1.20 -14.33
C ASN A 213 14.16 0.04 -14.21
N ASP A 214 14.26 -0.76 -15.28
CA ASP A 214 15.15 -1.92 -15.41
C ASP A 214 14.94 -3.05 -14.38
N THR A 215 13.95 -2.92 -13.50
CA THR A 215 13.56 -3.97 -12.57
C THR A 215 12.48 -4.82 -13.21
N ALA A 216 12.71 -6.13 -13.28
CA ALA A 216 11.75 -7.11 -13.77
C ALA A 216 10.90 -7.70 -12.62
N VAL A 217 9.66 -8.02 -12.92
CA VAL A 217 8.72 -8.68 -12.02
C VAL A 217 7.91 -9.74 -12.76
N THR A 218 7.55 -10.81 -12.06
CA THR A 218 6.57 -11.78 -12.53
C THR A 218 5.33 -11.74 -11.64
N PHE A 219 4.18 -11.37 -12.21
CA PHE A 219 2.90 -11.52 -11.56
C PHE A 219 2.35 -12.92 -11.82
N ILE A 220 2.10 -13.66 -10.75
CA ILE A 220 1.56 -15.01 -10.77
C ILE A 220 0.06 -14.89 -10.50
N LEU A 221 -0.76 -15.21 -11.50
CA LEU A 221 -2.21 -15.29 -11.32
C LEU A 221 -2.52 -16.66 -10.70
N THR A 222 -2.97 -16.67 -9.44
CA THR A 222 -3.22 -17.91 -8.69
C THR A 222 -4.48 -18.61 -9.20
N GLU A 223 -4.76 -19.82 -8.73
CA GLU A 223 -6.01 -20.50 -9.09
C GLU A 223 -7.25 -19.69 -8.66
N ASP A 224 -7.19 -19.05 -7.48
CA ASP A 224 -8.26 -18.18 -6.96
C ASP A 224 -8.59 -17.01 -7.90
N PHE A 225 -7.59 -16.52 -8.65
CA PHE A 225 -7.79 -15.45 -9.64
C PHE A 225 -8.87 -15.80 -10.67
N PHE A 226 -8.96 -17.09 -11.01
CA PHE A 226 -9.89 -17.63 -12.00
C PHE A 226 -11.18 -18.18 -11.38
N SER A 227 -11.36 -18.04 -10.06
CA SER A 227 -12.55 -18.52 -9.38
C SER A 227 -13.79 -17.74 -9.84
N GLY A 228 -14.80 -18.45 -10.33
CA GLY A 228 -16.08 -17.86 -10.77
C GLY A 228 -16.03 -17.13 -12.12
N ILE A 229 -14.96 -17.28 -12.91
CA ILE A 229 -14.84 -16.65 -14.24
C ILE A 229 -14.41 -17.65 -15.32
N ASN A 230 -14.65 -17.30 -16.59
CA ASN A 230 -14.17 -18.11 -17.71
C ASN A 230 -12.65 -17.92 -17.89
N ARG A 231 -11.87 -18.95 -17.53
CA ARG A 231 -10.41 -18.95 -17.59
C ARG A 231 -9.88 -18.70 -19.00
N ASP A 232 -10.39 -19.41 -20.01
CA ASP A 232 -9.88 -19.32 -21.38
C ASP A 232 -10.15 -17.95 -22.01
N GLN A 233 -11.34 -17.40 -21.77
CA GLN A 233 -11.69 -16.04 -22.20
C GLN A 233 -10.80 -15.00 -21.51
N THR A 234 -10.56 -15.15 -20.20
CA THR A 234 -9.70 -14.23 -19.45
C THR A 234 -8.26 -14.29 -19.94
N ILE A 235 -7.73 -15.49 -20.23
CA ILE A 235 -6.42 -15.68 -20.83
C ILE A 235 -6.34 -15.02 -22.21
N THR A 236 -7.41 -15.13 -23.01
CA THR A 236 -7.49 -14.50 -24.33
C THR A 236 -7.38 -12.98 -24.20
N PHE A 237 -8.17 -12.37 -23.31
CA PHE A 237 -8.09 -10.94 -23.05
C PHE A 237 -6.70 -10.48 -22.58
N LEU A 238 -6.04 -11.25 -21.70
CA LEU A 238 -4.68 -10.94 -21.27
C LEU A 238 -3.68 -11.04 -22.45
N LYS A 239 -3.82 -12.03 -23.33
CA LYS A 239 -3.00 -12.18 -24.54
C LYS A 239 -3.19 -11.01 -25.51
N ASP A 240 -4.43 -10.52 -25.67
CA ASP A 240 -4.72 -9.36 -26.51
C ASP A 240 -4.02 -8.11 -25.96
N ILE A 241 -4.10 -7.88 -24.64
CA ILE A 241 -3.40 -6.78 -23.96
C ILE A 241 -1.88 -6.88 -24.12
N VAL A 242 -1.30 -8.07 -23.95
CA VAL A 242 0.14 -8.29 -24.11
C VAL A 242 0.58 -8.13 -25.57
N THR A 243 -0.26 -8.52 -26.52
CA THR A 243 0.02 -8.32 -27.94
C THR A 243 0.03 -6.83 -28.29
N PHE A 244 -0.94 -6.08 -27.76
CA PHE A 244 -0.97 -4.63 -27.86
C PHE A 244 0.24 -3.97 -27.18
N SER A 245 0.71 -4.51 -26.05
CA SER A 245 1.85 -3.95 -25.32
C SER A 245 3.19 -4.05 -26.06
N LYS A 246 3.26 -4.83 -27.15
CA LYS A 246 4.42 -4.87 -28.06
C LYS A 246 4.52 -3.64 -28.96
N GLN A 247 3.42 -2.91 -29.14
CA GLN A 247 3.34 -1.73 -30.02
C GLN A 247 3.20 -0.44 -29.23
N GLN A 248 2.56 -0.50 -28.06
CA GLN A 248 2.29 0.65 -27.20
C GLN A 248 2.63 0.33 -25.76
N THR A 249 3.02 1.34 -24.98
CA THR A 249 3.27 1.15 -23.55
C THR A 249 1.96 0.86 -22.81
N VAL A 250 1.88 -0.31 -22.17
CA VAL A 250 0.78 -0.68 -21.28
C VAL A 250 1.31 -0.91 -19.88
N TYR A 251 0.83 -0.14 -18.91
CA TYR A 251 1.12 -0.40 -17.51
C TYR A 251 0.03 -1.26 -16.89
N LEU A 252 0.45 -2.34 -16.23
CA LEU A 252 -0.36 -3.09 -15.28
C LEU A 252 -0.22 -2.44 -13.91
N ALA A 253 -1.32 -1.96 -13.36
CA ALA A 253 -1.40 -1.55 -11.96
C ALA A 253 -2.16 -2.63 -11.18
N VAL A 254 -1.60 -3.10 -10.07
CA VAL A 254 -2.10 -4.32 -9.42
C VAL A 254 -2.08 -4.27 -7.90
N LEU A 255 -3.12 -4.87 -7.32
CA LEU A 255 -3.21 -5.26 -5.91
C LEU A 255 -2.72 -6.72 -5.79
N CYS A 256 -1.59 -6.95 -5.15
CA CYS A 256 -0.96 -8.27 -5.08
C CYS A 256 -0.44 -8.59 -3.68
N GLN A 257 -0.02 -9.83 -3.49
CA GLN A 257 0.68 -10.29 -2.31
C GLN A 257 2.11 -10.67 -2.66
N SER A 258 3.00 -10.46 -1.71
CA SER A 258 4.37 -10.97 -1.77
C SER A 258 4.51 -12.12 -0.81
N ASN A 259 5.20 -13.17 -1.24
CA ASN A 259 5.74 -14.19 -0.34
C ASN A 259 7.16 -13.75 0.02
N VAL A 260 8.17 -14.54 -0.32
CA VAL A 260 9.58 -14.16 -0.19
C VAL A 260 10.02 -13.35 -1.42
N ILE A 261 10.46 -12.11 -1.19
CA ILE A 261 11.00 -11.26 -2.26
C ILE A 261 12.50 -11.47 -2.39
N LYS A 262 12.93 -11.85 -3.60
CA LYS A 262 14.33 -11.83 -4.04
C LYS A 262 14.48 -10.69 -5.06
N PRO A 263 15.35 -9.69 -4.82
CA PRO A 263 15.48 -8.53 -5.74
C PRO A 263 15.80 -8.92 -7.19
N SER A 264 16.55 -9.99 -7.41
CA SER A 264 16.88 -10.51 -8.74
C SER A 264 15.77 -11.30 -9.42
N ALA A 265 14.69 -11.65 -8.70
CA ALA A 265 13.60 -12.49 -9.18
C ALA A 265 12.31 -12.19 -8.40
N ILE A 266 11.76 -10.99 -8.61
CA ILE A 266 10.56 -10.55 -7.90
C ILE A 266 9.35 -11.31 -8.42
N LYS A 267 8.66 -12.01 -7.51
CA LYS A 267 7.41 -12.73 -7.77
C LYS A 267 6.31 -12.17 -6.88
N LEU A 268 5.19 -11.81 -7.48
CA LEU A 268 4.03 -11.24 -6.80
C LEU A 268 2.77 -12.01 -7.21
N TYR A 269 1.88 -12.26 -6.25
CA TYR A 269 0.74 -13.15 -6.41
C TYR A 269 -0.55 -12.34 -6.49
N VAL A 270 -1.38 -12.63 -7.49
CA VAL A 270 -2.66 -11.96 -7.71
C VAL A 270 -3.76 -13.00 -7.55
N HIS A 271 -4.65 -12.76 -6.57
CA HIS A 271 -5.68 -13.72 -6.16
C HIS A 271 -7.08 -13.41 -6.71
N ASP A 272 -7.29 -12.27 -7.35
CA ASP A 272 -8.62 -11.84 -7.79
C ASP A 272 -8.50 -11.05 -9.09
N ILE A 273 -9.33 -11.34 -10.09
CA ILE A 273 -9.36 -10.60 -11.36
C ILE A 273 -9.61 -9.10 -11.15
N ARG A 274 -10.40 -8.75 -10.14
CA ARG A 274 -10.70 -7.36 -9.79
C ARG A 274 -9.46 -6.66 -9.24
N ASN A 275 -8.36 -7.33 -8.94
CA ASN A 275 -7.14 -6.67 -8.50
C ASN A 275 -6.30 -6.09 -9.64
N LEU A 276 -6.63 -6.38 -10.90
CA LEU A 276 -5.96 -5.81 -12.06
C LEU A 276 -6.58 -4.45 -12.45
N SER A 277 -5.74 -3.58 -12.96
CA SER A 277 -6.11 -2.34 -13.64
C SER A 277 -5.05 -2.01 -14.67
N PHE A 278 -5.42 -1.35 -15.75
CA PHE A 278 -4.55 -1.11 -16.89
C PHE A 278 -4.47 0.37 -17.17
N TYR A 279 -3.30 0.86 -17.53
CA TYR A 279 -3.13 2.21 -18.02
C TYR A 279 -2.56 2.16 -19.43
N ILE A 280 -3.36 2.65 -20.37
CA ILE A 280 -3.12 2.58 -21.81
C ILE A 280 -3.37 3.97 -22.36
N GLU A 281 -2.40 4.55 -23.08
CA GLU A 281 -2.56 5.83 -23.80
C GLU A 281 -3.20 6.95 -22.96
N LYS A 282 -2.70 7.13 -21.73
CA LYS A 282 -3.19 8.13 -20.76
C LYS A 282 -4.58 7.89 -20.17
N ARG A 283 -5.17 6.72 -20.39
CA ARG A 283 -6.46 6.30 -19.82
C ARG A 283 -6.27 5.16 -18.82
N PHE A 284 -6.98 5.23 -17.69
CA PHE A 284 -6.95 4.21 -16.65
C PHE A 284 -8.22 3.35 -16.73
N PHE A 285 -8.04 2.04 -16.84
CA PHE A 285 -9.10 1.04 -16.95
C PHE A 285 -9.10 0.17 -15.69
N HIS A 286 -10.25 0.08 -15.03
CA HIS A 286 -10.39 -0.69 -13.79
C HIS A 286 -10.69 -2.17 -14.02
N SER A 287 -10.87 -2.62 -15.26
CA SER A 287 -11.12 -4.03 -15.57
C SER A 287 -10.38 -4.47 -16.83
N ILE A 288 -10.14 -5.77 -16.93
CA ILE A 288 -9.54 -6.39 -18.12
C ILE A 288 -10.48 -6.27 -19.33
N THR A 289 -11.79 -6.39 -19.12
CA THR A 289 -12.80 -6.31 -20.16
C THR A 289 -12.82 -4.93 -20.79
N ASP A 290 -12.81 -3.86 -19.98
CA ASP A 290 -12.82 -2.48 -20.49
C ASP A 290 -11.53 -2.15 -21.26
N ALA A 291 -10.39 -2.62 -20.74
CA ALA A 291 -9.08 -2.44 -21.40
C ALA A 291 -9.04 -3.17 -22.75
N THR A 292 -9.55 -4.40 -22.82
CA THR A 292 -9.58 -5.19 -24.06
C THR A 292 -10.56 -4.60 -25.07
N ALA A 293 -11.73 -4.15 -24.62
CA ALA A 293 -12.69 -3.46 -25.49
C ALA A 293 -12.07 -2.20 -26.11
N TYR A 294 -11.34 -1.41 -25.33
CA TYR A 294 -10.60 -0.25 -25.84
C TYR A 294 -9.59 -0.64 -26.93
N ILE A 295 -8.76 -1.65 -26.67
CA ILE A 295 -7.75 -2.14 -27.62
C ILE A 295 -8.39 -2.59 -28.94
N ASN A 296 -9.48 -3.36 -28.87
CA ASN A 296 -10.17 -3.87 -30.04
C ASN A 296 -10.81 -2.75 -30.87
N HIS A 297 -11.28 -1.68 -30.22
CA HIS A 297 -11.78 -0.50 -30.93
C HIS A 297 -10.67 0.32 -31.58
N SER A 298 -9.50 0.43 -30.93
CA SER A 298 -8.36 1.22 -31.45
C SER A 298 -7.63 0.56 -32.62
N HIS A 299 -7.65 -0.78 -32.72
CA HIS A 299 -7.02 -1.54 -33.83
C HIS A 299 -7.98 -2.03 -34.91
N GLY A 300 -9.29 -1.81 -34.74
CA GLY A 300 -10.31 -2.14 -35.74
C GLY A 300 -10.54 -1.05 -36.81
N GLN A 301 -9.67 -0.04 -36.90
CA GLN A 301 -9.69 1.03 -37.90
C GLN A 301 -8.47 0.99 -38.82
#